data_AF-A0A1V5JRF7-F1
#
_entry.id   AF-A0A1V5JRF7-F1
#
_cell.length_a   1.000
_cell.length_b   1.000
_cell.length_c   1.000
_cell.angle_alpha   90.00
_cell.angle_beta   90.00
_cell.angle_gamma   90.00
#
_symmetry.space_group_name_H-M   'P 1'
#
loop_
_entity.id
_entity.type
_entity.pdbx_description
1 polymer ?
#
loop_
_entity_poly.entity_id
_entity_poly.type
_entity_poly.pdbx_seq_one_letter_code
_entity_poly.pdbx_strand_id
1 'polypeptide(L)'
;MDGAIHRAGGPAILRECREIRRTRHPDGLPAGRAVTTGGGNLKARFVIHTVGPVWRGGSAGEDGVLADAYRSSIREAEAKGLSSLAFPAISTGVYGFPKDRAARIVAGLLKDYFLGGPKLSRIRMVFFSAADAEIFLKEAAPLLTGSP
;
A
#
# COMPACT_ATOMS: atom_id res chain seq x y z
N MET A 1 11.11 -4.42 3.22
CA MET A 1 9.96 -4.29 4.15
C MET A 1 9.27 -5.62 4.38
N ASP A 2 8.95 -6.39 3.32
CA ASP A 2 8.25 -7.67 3.42
C ASP A 2 8.90 -8.65 4.43
N GLY A 3 10.22 -8.85 4.35
CA GLY A 3 10.95 -9.67 5.32
C GLY A 3 10.85 -9.19 6.78
N ALA A 4 10.64 -7.89 7.04
CA ALA A 4 10.47 -7.39 8.40
C ALA A 4 9.08 -7.73 8.96
N ILE A 5 8.04 -7.63 8.13
CA ILE A 5 6.67 -8.01 8.50
C ILE A 5 6.59 -9.50 8.79
N HIS A 6 7.17 -10.34 7.93
CA HIS A 6 7.20 -11.79 8.15
C HIS A 6 7.98 -12.20 9.40
N ARG A 7 9.13 -11.56 9.69
CA ARG A 7 9.89 -11.81 10.92
C ARG A 7 9.10 -11.43 12.17
N ALA A 8 8.47 -10.27 12.18
CA ALA A 8 7.75 -9.77 13.35
C ALA A 8 6.38 -10.45 13.56
N GLY A 9 5.64 -10.73 12.48
CA GLY A 9 4.32 -11.36 12.53
C GLY A 9 4.36 -12.88 12.67
N GLY A 10 5.54 -13.49 12.54
CA GLY A 10 5.73 -14.92 12.73
C GLY A 10 5.16 -15.78 11.60
N PRO A 11 5.22 -17.11 11.74
CA PRO A 11 4.96 -18.04 10.64
C PRO A 11 3.49 -18.12 10.21
N ALA A 12 2.55 -17.63 11.02
CA ALA A 12 1.12 -17.64 10.70
C ALA A 12 0.81 -16.89 9.40
N ILE A 13 1.38 -15.68 9.23
CA ILE A 13 1.20 -14.87 8.02
C ILE A 13 1.64 -15.66 6.78
N LEU A 14 2.81 -16.29 6.83
CA LEU A 14 3.33 -17.05 5.68
C LEU A 14 2.45 -18.27 5.35
N ARG A 15 1.92 -18.96 6.37
CA ARG A 15 1.00 -20.09 6.14
C ARG A 15 -0.28 -19.63 5.44
N GLU A 16 -0.87 -18.52 5.89
CA GLU A 16 -2.07 -17.95 5.26
C GLU A 16 -1.78 -17.47 3.83
N CYS A 17 -0.64 -16.81 3.58
CA CYS A 17 -0.23 -16.43 2.22
C CYS A 17 -0.11 -17.65 1.29
N ARG A 18 0.48 -18.75 1.77
CA ARG A 18 0.60 -20.00 1.00
C ARG A 18 -0.76 -20.60 0.69
N GLU A 19 -1.69 -20.56 1.64
CA GLU A 19 -3.05 -21.06 1.42
C GLU A 19 -3.82 -20.20 0.40
N ILE A 20 -3.69 -18.88 0.48
CA ILE A 20 -4.26 -17.94 -0.50
C ILE A 20 -3.69 -18.21 -1.89
N ARG A 21 -2.36 -18.37 -2.01
CA ARG A 21 -1.71 -18.77 -3.27
C ARG A 21 -2.25 -20.10 -3.77
N ARG A 22 -2.40 -21.10 -2.92
CA ARG A 22 -2.87 -22.44 -3.33
C ARG A 22 -4.32 -22.45 -3.83
N THR A 23 -5.19 -21.62 -3.23
CA THR A 23 -6.65 -21.74 -3.41
C THR A 23 -7.29 -20.65 -4.24
N ARG A 24 -6.84 -19.40 -4.13
CA ARG A 24 -7.47 -18.23 -4.76
C ARG A 24 -6.59 -17.61 -5.83
N HIS A 25 -5.28 -17.72 -5.68
CA HIS A 25 -4.28 -17.09 -6.55
C HIS A 25 -3.17 -18.07 -6.94
N PRO A 26 -3.50 -19.22 -7.58
CA PRO A 26 -2.51 -20.23 -7.97
C PRO A 26 -1.37 -19.64 -8.81
N ASP A 27 -1.71 -18.76 -9.73
CA ASP A 27 -0.74 -18.16 -10.66
C ASP A 27 -0.03 -16.92 -10.08
N GLY A 28 -0.63 -16.25 -9.10
CA GLY A 28 -0.24 -14.86 -8.85
C GLY A 28 -1.33 -14.06 -8.19
N LEU A 29 -0.95 -13.21 -7.25
CA LEU A 29 -1.72 -12.00 -7.04
C LEU A 29 -1.32 -11.01 -8.14
N PRO A 30 -2.23 -10.58 -9.03
CA PRO A 30 -1.88 -9.64 -10.09
C PRO A 30 -1.41 -8.30 -9.52
N ALA A 31 -0.56 -7.60 -10.28
CA ALA A 31 -0.16 -6.25 -9.91
C ALA A 31 -1.39 -5.32 -9.79
N GLY A 32 -1.35 -4.40 -8.82
CA GLY A 32 -2.47 -3.53 -8.46
C GLY A 32 -3.55 -4.20 -7.60
N ARG A 33 -3.45 -5.50 -7.31
CA ARG A 33 -4.40 -6.21 -6.44
C ARG A 33 -3.83 -6.42 -5.04
N ALA A 34 -4.74 -6.56 -4.09
CA ALA A 34 -4.44 -6.78 -2.67
C ALA A 34 -5.26 -7.95 -2.11
N VAL A 35 -4.71 -8.63 -1.09
CA VAL A 35 -5.37 -9.67 -0.30
C VAL A 35 -5.02 -9.52 1.17
N THR A 36 -5.87 -10.04 2.05
CA THR A 36 -5.70 -9.89 3.50
C THR A 36 -5.38 -11.22 4.19
N THR A 37 -4.41 -11.21 5.09
CA THR A 37 -4.19 -12.27 6.11
C THR A 37 -4.41 -11.71 7.51
N GLY A 38 -4.46 -12.59 8.51
CA GLY A 38 -4.27 -12.21 9.90
C GLY A 38 -2.91 -11.52 10.13
N GLY A 39 -2.80 -10.81 11.25
CA GLY A 39 -1.56 -10.13 11.67
C GLY A 39 -0.53 -11.02 12.35
N GLY A 40 -0.86 -12.28 12.65
CA GLY A 40 -0.02 -13.17 13.43
C GLY A 40 0.35 -12.54 14.78
N ASN A 41 1.66 -12.39 15.03
CA ASN A 41 2.19 -11.82 16.27
C ASN A 41 2.26 -10.28 16.27
N LEU A 42 1.84 -9.61 15.20
CA LEU A 42 1.82 -8.15 15.15
C LEU A 42 0.73 -7.59 16.06
N LYS A 43 0.94 -6.35 16.55
CA LYS A 43 -0.12 -5.58 17.20
C LYS A 43 -1.26 -5.22 16.22
N ALA A 44 -0.98 -5.18 14.93
CA ALA A 44 -1.98 -4.98 13.89
C ALA A 44 -2.81 -6.25 13.72
N ARG A 45 -4.14 -6.11 13.62
CA ARG A 45 -5.07 -7.24 13.48
C ARG A 45 -4.90 -8.01 12.17
N PHE A 46 -4.52 -7.31 11.11
CA PHE A 46 -4.39 -7.84 9.75
C PHE A 46 -3.14 -7.31 9.06
N VAL A 47 -2.68 -8.05 8.06
CA VAL A 47 -1.73 -7.57 7.05
C VAL A 47 -2.41 -7.65 5.69
N ILE A 48 -2.38 -6.54 4.96
CA ILE A 48 -2.87 -6.45 3.59
C ILE A 48 -1.66 -6.52 2.66
N HIS A 49 -1.59 -7.60 1.88
CA HIS A 49 -0.53 -7.88 0.93
C HIS A 49 -0.96 -7.35 -0.43
N THR A 50 -0.15 -6.51 -1.04
CA THR A 50 -0.44 -5.93 -2.35
C THR A 50 0.79 -5.99 -3.25
N VAL A 51 0.57 -6.15 -4.55
CA VAL A 51 1.66 -6.20 -5.55
C VAL A 51 1.69 -4.87 -6.29
N GLY A 52 2.70 -4.04 -6.01
CA GLY A 52 2.95 -2.83 -6.78
C GLY A 52 3.61 -3.13 -8.13
N PRO A 53 3.65 -2.15 -9.05
CA PRO A 53 4.33 -2.28 -10.33
C PRO A 53 5.84 -2.36 -10.16
N VAL A 54 6.50 -3.06 -11.09
CA VAL A 54 7.94 -2.91 -11.36
C VAL A 54 8.11 -1.74 -12.33
N TRP A 55 8.98 -0.79 -12.00
CA TRP A 55 9.22 0.38 -12.84
C TRP A 55 9.95 0.00 -14.14
N ARG A 56 9.41 0.43 -15.29
CA ARG A 56 9.98 0.17 -16.62
C ARG A 56 10.15 1.43 -17.47
N GLY A 57 10.14 2.60 -16.82
CA GLY A 57 10.28 3.89 -17.50
C GLY A 57 8.99 4.72 -17.56
N GLY A 58 7.86 4.20 -17.06
CA GLY A 58 6.63 4.98 -16.88
C GLY A 58 5.71 5.04 -18.10
N SER A 59 5.96 4.20 -19.10
CA SER A 59 5.17 4.09 -20.33
C SER A 59 4.34 2.81 -20.41
N ALA A 60 4.38 1.96 -19.39
CA ALA A 60 3.68 0.67 -19.33
C ALA A 60 2.45 0.70 -18.40
N GLY A 61 1.95 1.89 -18.06
CA GLY A 61 0.80 2.08 -17.18
C GLY A 61 1.11 1.90 -15.70
N GLU A 62 2.39 1.98 -15.29
CA GLU A 62 2.82 1.71 -13.92
C GLU A 62 2.13 2.63 -12.90
N ASP A 63 1.87 3.89 -13.25
CA ASP A 63 1.18 4.84 -12.39
C ASP A 63 -0.22 4.35 -11.98
N GLY A 64 -0.97 3.83 -12.95
CA GLY A 64 -2.30 3.26 -12.72
C GLY A 64 -2.25 2.02 -11.84
N VAL A 65 -1.28 1.13 -12.10
CA VAL A 65 -1.07 -0.08 -11.29
C VAL A 65 -0.67 0.26 -9.85
N LEU A 66 0.16 1.29 -9.65
CA LEU A 66 0.50 1.78 -8.32
C LEU A 66 -0.75 2.31 -7.60
N ALA A 67 -1.53 3.16 -8.27
CA ALA A 67 -2.79 3.69 -7.72
C ALA A 67 -3.76 2.54 -7.35
N ASP A 68 -3.89 1.52 -8.20
CA ASP A 68 -4.72 0.36 -7.94
C ASP A 68 -4.25 -0.45 -6.73
N ALA A 69 -2.93 -0.57 -6.51
CA ALA A 69 -2.38 -1.25 -5.34
C ALA A 69 -2.84 -0.58 -4.03
N TYR A 70 -2.86 0.77 -4.00
CA TYR A 70 -3.40 1.53 -2.86
C TYR A 70 -4.92 1.41 -2.75
N ARG A 71 -5.68 1.59 -3.86
CA ARG A 71 -7.15 1.48 -3.85
C ARG A 71 -7.61 0.09 -3.41
N SER A 72 -7.00 -0.96 -3.94
CA SER A 72 -7.29 -2.34 -3.55
C SER A 72 -7.04 -2.57 -2.07
N SER A 73 -5.94 -2.03 -1.53
CA SER A 73 -5.62 -2.19 -0.11
C SER A 73 -6.59 -1.44 0.80
N ILE A 74 -7.02 -0.24 0.40
CA ILE A 74 -8.06 0.51 1.13
C ILE A 74 -9.37 -0.29 1.13
N ARG A 75 -9.80 -0.82 -0.03
CA ARG A 75 -11.02 -1.65 -0.11
C ARG A 75 -10.96 -2.89 0.77
N GLU A 76 -9.82 -3.58 0.80
CA GLU A 76 -9.60 -4.72 1.71
C GLU A 76 -9.76 -4.31 3.18
N ALA A 77 -9.21 -3.17 3.59
CA ALA A 77 -9.34 -2.66 4.95
C ALA A 77 -10.80 -2.32 5.30
N GLU A 78 -11.52 -1.67 4.39
CA GLU A 78 -12.93 -1.34 4.56
C GLU A 78 -13.81 -2.58 4.63
N ALA A 79 -13.55 -3.60 3.80
CA ALA A 79 -14.27 -4.87 3.81
C ALA A 79 -14.08 -5.63 5.14
N LYS A 80 -12.99 -5.36 5.86
CA LYS A 80 -12.72 -5.88 7.21
C LYS A 80 -13.25 -4.99 8.34
N GLY A 81 -13.96 -3.89 8.02
CA GLY A 81 -14.49 -2.95 9.00
C GLY A 81 -13.39 -2.26 9.82
N LEU A 82 -12.22 -2.05 9.23
CA LEU A 82 -11.13 -1.35 9.89
C LEU A 82 -11.37 0.16 9.88
N SER A 83 -10.83 0.86 10.88
CA SER A 83 -10.86 2.32 10.98
C SER A 83 -9.52 2.98 10.63
N SER A 84 -8.43 2.20 10.59
CA SER A 84 -7.11 2.74 10.25
C SER A 84 -6.24 1.78 9.47
N LEU A 85 -5.35 2.34 8.65
CA LEU A 85 -4.43 1.62 7.77
C LEU A 85 -3.06 2.31 7.74
N ALA A 86 -1.99 1.54 7.58
CA ALA A 86 -0.64 2.07 7.41
C ALA A 86 0.00 1.49 6.14
N PHE A 87 0.59 2.36 5.32
CA PHE A 87 1.25 2.02 4.08
C PHE A 87 2.74 2.32 4.14
N PRO A 88 3.59 1.47 3.53
CA PRO A 88 4.91 1.92 3.07
C PRO A 88 4.79 2.80 1.82
N ALA A 89 5.93 3.32 1.37
CA ALA A 89 6.10 3.74 -0.02
C ALA A 89 6.17 2.51 -0.94
N ILE A 90 5.03 2.08 -1.49
CA ILE A 90 4.93 0.90 -2.35
C ILE A 90 5.76 1.11 -3.62
N SER A 91 6.46 0.06 -4.06
CA SER A 91 7.32 0.01 -5.26
C SER A 91 8.57 0.90 -5.28
N THR A 92 8.81 1.77 -4.29
CA THR A 92 9.95 2.72 -4.32
C THR A 92 11.29 2.16 -3.84
N GLY A 93 11.31 0.89 -3.43
CA GLY A 93 12.52 0.14 -3.08
C GLY A 93 13.03 -0.67 -4.27
N VAL A 94 13.09 -2.00 -4.12
CA VAL A 94 13.61 -2.93 -5.14
C VAL A 94 12.91 -2.82 -6.50
N TYR A 95 11.64 -2.40 -6.54
CA TYR A 95 10.89 -2.22 -7.79
C TYR A 95 11.20 -0.90 -8.52
N GLY A 96 12.02 -0.02 -7.93
CA GLY A 96 12.63 1.12 -8.61
C GLY A 96 11.69 2.27 -8.97
N PHE A 97 10.45 2.28 -8.47
CA PHE A 97 9.50 3.35 -8.81
C PHE A 97 9.98 4.71 -8.24
N PRO A 98 10.04 5.78 -9.06
CA PRO A 98 10.51 7.09 -8.60
C PRO A 98 9.69 7.61 -7.41
N LYS A 99 10.38 7.95 -6.31
CA LYS A 99 9.73 8.33 -5.04
C LYS A 99 8.87 9.58 -5.16
N ASP A 100 9.33 10.58 -5.90
CA ASP A 100 8.60 11.83 -6.13
C ASP A 100 7.30 11.59 -6.92
N ARG A 101 7.37 10.76 -7.96
CA ARG A 101 6.21 10.36 -8.77
C ARG A 101 5.22 9.53 -7.96
N ALA A 102 5.71 8.54 -7.20
CA ALA A 102 4.88 7.77 -6.28
C ALA A 102 4.20 8.66 -5.24
N ALA A 103 4.90 9.63 -4.67
CA ALA A 103 4.35 10.55 -3.69
C ALA A 103 3.18 11.37 -4.26
N ARG A 104 3.31 11.93 -5.46
CA ARG A 104 2.22 12.67 -6.12
C ARG A 104 0.99 11.79 -6.37
N ILE A 105 1.19 10.57 -6.87
CA ILE A 105 0.10 9.60 -7.12
C ILE A 105 -0.63 9.27 -5.82
N VAL A 106 0.11 8.94 -4.76
CA VAL A 106 -0.47 8.55 -3.47
C VAL A 106 -1.18 9.74 -2.82
N ALA A 107 -0.59 10.93 -2.84
CA ALA A 107 -1.19 12.12 -2.27
C ALA A 107 -2.52 12.49 -2.96
N GLY A 108 -2.56 12.48 -4.30
CA GLY A 108 -3.80 12.73 -5.05
C GLY A 108 -4.88 11.69 -4.74
N LEU A 109 -4.52 10.40 -4.78
CA LEU A 109 -5.44 9.31 -4.44
C LEU A 109 -6.01 9.44 -3.03
N LEU A 110 -5.17 9.73 -2.03
CA LEU A 110 -5.60 9.87 -0.65
C LEU A 110 -6.46 11.13 -0.46
N LYS A 111 -6.13 12.25 -1.11
CA LYS A 111 -6.99 13.45 -1.11
C LYS A 111 -8.39 13.12 -1.60
N ASP A 112 -8.49 12.51 -2.78
CA ASP A 112 -9.78 12.15 -3.38
C ASP A 112 -10.56 11.18 -2.48
N TYR A 113 -9.87 10.19 -1.90
CA TYR A 113 -10.48 9.25 -0.97
C TYR A 113 -11.08 9.93 0.27
N PHE A 114 -10.35 10.86 0.89
CA PHE A 114 -10.83 11.56 2.09
C PHE A 114 -11.91 12.62 1.79
N LEU A 115 -11.92 13.19 0.57
CA LEU A 115 -13.01 14.07 0.13
C LEU A 115 -14.28 13.29 -0.26
N GLY A 116 -14.14 12.04 -0.71
CA GLY A 116 -15.23 11.21 -1.22
C GLY A 116 -16.08 10.45 -0.19
N GLY A 117 -16.03 10.81 1.09
CA GLY A 117 -16.75 10.11 2.16
C GLY A 117 -16.03 8.83 2.63
N PRO A 118 -14.89 8.96 3.32
CA PRO A 118 -14.03 7.84 3.69
C PRO A 118 -14.66 6.97 4.79
N LYS A 119 -14.44 5.66 4.73
CA LYS A 119 -14.77 4.74 5.84
C LYS A 119 -13.60 4.60 6.82
N LEU A 120 -12.36 4.79 6.37
CA LEU A 120 -11.19 4.85 7.22
C LEU A 120 -11.07 6.25 7.84
N SER A 121 -10.90 6.33 9.15
CA SER A 121 -10.66 7.61 9.83
C SER A 121 -9.19 8.03 9.79
N ARG A 122 -8.27 7.11 9.47
CA ARG A 122 -6.83 7.42 9.44
C ARG A 122 -6.04 6.51 8.50
N ILE A 123 -5.25 7.12 7.63
CA ILE A 123 -4.20 6.44 6.87
C ILE A 123 -2.84 7.04 7.26
N ARG A 124 -1.84 6.19 7.52
CA ARG A 124 -0.46 6.61 7.80
C ARG A 124 0.48 6.17 6.70
N MET A 125 1.30 7.08 6.20
CA MET A 125 2.47 6.75 5.39
C MET A 125 3.65 6.53 6.34
N VAL A 126 4.26 5.35 6.30
CA VAL A 126 5.35 4.94 7.19
C VAL A 126 6.59 4.70 6.36
N PHE A 127 7.64 5.45 6.66
CA PHE A 127 8.90 5.42 5.92
C PHE A 127 10.01 4.80 6.77
N PHE A 128 10.96 4.14 6.10
CA PHE A 128 12.13 3.59 6.77
C PHE A 128 13.17 4.68 7.08
N SER A 129 13.21 5.75 6.28
CA SER A 129 14.14 6.87 6.44
C SER A 129 13.42 8.21 6.46
N ALA A 130 14.00 9.20 7.16
CA ALA A 130 13.49 10.56 7.17
C ALA A 130 13.56 11.21 5.77
N ALA A 131 14.63 10.98 5.01
CA ALA A 131 14.78 11.49 3.66
C ALA A 131 13.65 11.03 2.72
N ASP A 132 13.21 9.77 2.83
CA ASP A 132 12.06 9.30 2.04
C ASP A 132 10.76 9.98 2.46
N ALA A 133 10.57 10.22 3.76
CA ALA A 133 9.41 10.94 4.28
C ALA A 133 9.40 12.39 3.78
N GLU A 134 10.55 13.06 3.77
CA GLU A 134 10.69 14.44 3.28
C GLU A 134 10.30 14.58 1.80
N ILE A 135 10.72 13.63 0.94
CA ILE A 135 10.30 13.61 -0.46
C ILE A 135 8.77 13.51 -0.54
N PHE A 136 8.17 12.59 0.21
CA PHE A 136 6.72 12.41 0.18
C PHE A 136 5.97 13.64 0.71
N LEU A 137 6.45 14.25 1.79
CA LEU A 137 5.85 15.46 2.36
C LEU A 137 5.95 16.64 1.39
N LYS A 138 7.12 16.85 0.77
CA LYS A 138 7.33 17.92 -0.21
C LYS A 138 6.38 17.80 -1.40
N GLU A 139 6.21 16.60 -1.94
CA GLU A 139 5.36 16.37 -3.11
C GLU A 139 3.86 16.33 -2.78
N ALA A 140 3.51 15.90 -1.55
CA ALA A 140 2.12 15.85 -1.11
C ALA A 140 1.57 17.22 -0.68
N ALA A 141 2.41 18.10 -0.12
CA ALA A 141 1.96 19.36 0.45
C ALA A 141 1.12 20.22 -0.53
N PRO A 142 1.53 20.47 -1.78
CA PRO A 142 0.75 21.29 -2.72
C PRO A 142 -0.63 20.69 -3.03
N LEU A 143 -0.74 19.35 -3.01
CA LEU A 143 -1.98 18.64 -3.32
C LEU A 143 -2.94 18.70 -2.15
N LEU A 144 -2.44 18.60 -0.92
CA LEU A 144 -3.25 18.56 0.30
C LEU A 144 -3.66 19.95 0.80
N THR A 145 -2.90 21.00 0.50
CA THR A 145 -3.19 22.38 0.94
C THR A 145 -3.98 23.20 -0.08
N GLY A 146 -4.26 22.66 -1.27
CA GLY A 146 -5.19 23.29 -2.21
C GLY A 146 -6.63 23.10 -1.75
N SER A 147 -7.24 24.16 -1.22
CA SER A 147 -8.66 24.26 -0.85
C SER A 147 -9.59 23.81 -1.99
N PRO A 148 -10.80 23.30 -1.70
CA PRO A 148 -11.88 23.24 -2.68
C PRO A 148 -12.26 24.63 -3.20
#